data_AF-A0A936TY89-F1
#
_entry.id   AF-A0A936TY89-F1
#
_cell.length_a   1.000
_cell.length_b   1.000
_cell.length_c   1.000
_cell.angle_alpha   90.00
_cell.angle_beta   90.00
_cell.angle_gamma   90.00
#
_symmetry.space_group_name_H-M   'P 1'
#
loop_
_entity.id
_entity.type
_entity.pdbx_description
1 polymer ?
#
loop_
_entity_poly.entity_id
_entity_poly.type
_entity_poly.pdbx_seq_one_letter_code
_entity_poly.pdbx_strand_id
1 'polypeptide(L)'
;MLYVGNAPVVFAGSNCAFSGSNSTTWAGTATASVNHFYRSISFPAGESSITLKFRYKVVGPDATYDYLKIWLTSSTPLAGTQLTSTQIGGTYDAATSWTEVSITIPGSYAGTITNLVFSWRTDSAAPYAAVAIDNIELISKAPDPLHGVYSINNTLPTSNPMVHDGTGNFASFTDAISSLNGEGINAAVTFNVTSGQVFNEKPAAITASGTSVNPIVFQKNGAGANPKITPAGVLSSTPYDFGFCISGGDYITFDGIDVDASSATTTTNAIEYGYLIRNASATNGAQYNVIKNCTVTLNKNYIATGTSGCIFSSVSSTQGGVTPTNATGANSYNKFYNLTLQNAQNGLYLVGNSSYPDLACEIGVAGAGCQSARNTISNMGGVSTFTSAYGIYTSGLSGMKIFNNDISNIRSNQSTTAGILCATYLGTSEIYNNNVNDISNSGATSTTGRASGIEVQNSSGTPTIRVYNNFVSDIKSPFTGTATANVYAFGIYANNTSTATVAEIDNNSVHLFASGTPTYSAACFAIANSSTAVHRVRGNIFVKRSLLGCNCPSYLLVLNKCNRNRRNRLLYPTTMTCILRMMPAFQDLSAGGNTTYYNTVANWATATTQDANSISIDPAFAGNTNLHASAPV
;
A
#
# COMPACT_ATOMS: atom_id res chain seq x y z
N MET A 1 1.89 46.86 -44.66
CA MET A 1 0.63 46.08 -44.59
C MET A 1 0.94 44.59 -44.77
N LEU A 2 0.06 43.69 -44.34
CA LEU A 2 0.18 42.25 -44.56
C LEU A 2 -0.64 41.85 -45.81
N TYR A 3 -0.07 40.97 -46.63
CA TYR A 3 -0.62 40.46 -47.88
C TYR A 3 -0.55 38.94 -47.91
N VAL A 4 -1.30 38.33 -48.82
CA VAL A 4 -1.20 36.91 -49.15
C VAL A 4 -0.81 36.80 -50.62
N GLY A 5 0.24 36.03 -50.91
CA GLY A 5 0.76 35.90 -52.27
C GLY A 5 1.98 34.98 -52.35
N ASN A 6 2.63 34.98 -53.51
CA ASN A 6 3.73 34.08 -53.86
C ASN A 6 5.14 34.68 -53.63
N ALA A 7 5.21 35.86 -52.99
CA ALA A 7 6.46 36.52 -52.62
C ALA A 7 6.60 36.53 -51.08
N PRO A 8 7.73 36.11 -50.49
CA PRO A 8 8.87 35.44 -51.14
C PRO A 8 8.47 34.06 -51.68
N VAL A 9 9.42 33.36 -52.32
CA VAL A 9 9.25 31.93 -52.65
C VAL A 9 8.70 31.21 -51.41
N VAL A 10 7.45 30.75 -51.56
CA VAL A 10 6.66 30.12 -50.49
C VAL A 10 7.36 28.88 -49.98
N PHE A 11 7.16 28.52 -48.72
CA PHE A 11 7.73 27.29 -48.19
C PHE A 11 7.01 26.08 -48.77
N ALA A 12 5.68 26.13 -48.78
CA ALA A 12 4.83 25.07 -49.32
C ALA A 12 3.56 25.66 -49.95
N GLY A 13 2.93 24.90 -50.86
CA GLY A 13 1.70 25.34 -51.53
C GLY A 13 1.95 26.48 -52.54
N SER A 14 1.00 27.41 -52.64
CA SER A 14 1.01 28.47 -53.67
C SER A 14 1.14 29.89 -53.11
N ASN A 15 0.86 30.11 -51.83
CA ASN A 15 0.88 31.44 -51.20
C ASN A 15 1.37 31.35 -49.75
N CYS A 16 2.00 32.43 -49.27
CA CYS A 16 2.29 32.67 -47.86
C CYS A 16 1.71 34.04 -47.43
N ALA A 17 1.63 34.29 -46.13
CA ALA A 17 1.31 35.62 -45.60
C ALA A 17 2.61 36.41 -45.43
N PHE A 18 2.68 37.66 -45.88
CA PHE A 18 3.91 38.46 -45.78
C PHE A 18 3.63 39.94 -45.64
N SER A 19 4.57 40.68 -45.05
CA SER A 19 4.53 42.14 -45.02
C SER A 19 5.20 42.74 -46.24
N GLY A 20 4.58 43.76 -46.83
CA GLY A 20 5.09 44.40 -48.04
C GLY A 20 4.48 45.75 -48.31
N SER A 21 4.77 46.28 -49.51
CA SER A 21 4.15 47.47 -50.08
C SER A 21 2.94 47.14 -50.97
N ASN A 22 2.84 45.90 -51.48
CA ASN A 22 1.74 45.39 -52.28
C ASN A 22 1.71 43.85 -52.25
N SER A 23 0.71 43.24 -52.91
CA SER A 23 0.48 41.79 -52.92
C SER A 23 1.51 40.95 -53.70
N THR A 24 2.55 41.58 -54.26
CA THR A 24 3.63 40.90 -55.01
C THR A 24 5.04 41.24 -54.52
N THR A 25 5.18 42.15 -53.56
CA THR A 25 6.49 42.68 -53.13
C THR A 25 6.73 42.45 -51.64
N TRP A 26 7.61 41.49 -51.31
CA TRP A 26 8.09 41.23 -49.96
C TRP A 26 9.32 42.09 -49.64
N ALA A 27 9.08 43.28 -49.07
CA ALA A 27 10.11 44.23 -48.64
C ALA A 27 9.54 45.14 -47.54
N GLY A 28 10.38 45.54 -46.58
CA GLY A 28 9.97 46.52 -45.58
C GLY A 28 9.88 47.93 -46.14
N THR A 29 9.34 48.84 -45.33
CA THR A 29 9.12 50.24 -45.71
C THR A 29 9.63 51.16 -44.61
N ALA A 30 9.99 52.40 -44.95
CA ALA A 30 10.36 53.44 -44.00
C ALA A 30 9.15 54.01 -43.22
N THR A 31 8.31 53.15 -42.68
CA THR A 31 7.07 53.51 -42.00
C THR A 31 6.82 52.55 -40.85
N ALA A 32 6.74 53.09 -39.64
CA ALA A 32 6.39 52.33 -38.47
C ALA A 32 4.95 51.83 -38.59
N SER A 33 4.75 50.55 -38.31
CA SER A 33 3.42 49.93 -38.45
C SER A 33 3.23 48.77 -37.49
N VAL A 34 1.98 48.53 -37.12
CA VAL A 34 1.56 47.30 -36.44
C VAL A 34 0.43 46.71 -37.27
N ASN A 35 0.70 45.54 -37.85
CA ASN A 35 -0.25 44.83 -38.70
C ASN A 35 -0.56 43.47 -38.10
N HIS A 36 -1.81 43.05 -38.23
CA HIS A 36 -2.30 41.78 -37.72
C HIS A 36 -2.98 41.01 -38.83
N PHE A 37 -2.82 39.68 -38.83
CA PHE A 37 -3.87 38.81 -39.34
C PHE A 37 -4.25 37.83 -38.24
N TYR A 38 -5.50 37.39 -38.26
CA TYR A 38 -6.02 36.52 -37.22
C TYR A 38 -7.12 35.62 -37.74
N ARG A 39 -7.37 34.56 -36.98
CA ARG A 39 -8.54 33.71 -37.13
C ARG A 39 -9.10 33.41 -35.75
N SER A 40 -10.42 33.51 -35.59
CA SER A 40 -11.08 32.98 -34.40
C SER A 40 -11.03 31.46 -34.44
N ILE A 41 -10.43 30.86 -33.42
CA ILE A 41 -10.29 29.43 -33.26
C ILE A 41 -11.22 29.00 -32.14
N SER A 42 -12.10 28.04 -32.44
CA SER A 42 -12.84 27.30 -31.43
C SER A 42 -11.98 26.11 -31.02
N PHE A 43 -11.32 26.19 -29.87
CA PHE A 43 -10.58 25.06 -29.33
C PHE A 43 -11.59 24.03 -28.81
N PRO A 44 -11.54 22.77 -29.27
CA PRO A 44 -12.45 21.75 -28.77
C PRO A 44 -12.34 21.61 -27.24
N ALA A 45 -13.46 21.33 -26.59
CA ALA A 45 -13.49 21.12 -25.14
C ALA A 45 -12.77 19.82 -24.79
N GLY A 46 -12.06 19.82 -23.66
CA GLY A 46 -11.39 18.64 -23.13
C GLY A 46 -9.98 18.37 -23.67
N GLU A 47 -9.54 19.06 -24.73
CA GLU A 47 -8.20 18.90 -25.32
C GLU A 47 -7.08 19.28 -24.33
N SER A 48 -6.06 18.43 -24.17
CA SER A 48 -4.93 18.70 -23.25
C SER A 48 -3.61 18.94 -23.97
N SER A 49 -3.50 18.57 -25.25
CA SER A 49 -2.33 18.80 -26.08
C SER A 49 -2.72 19.65 -27.28
N ILE A 50 -2.34 20.93 -27.26
CA ILE A 50 -2.64 21.89 -28.33
C ILE A 50 -1.30 22.47 -28.80
N THR A 51 -0.95 22.25 -30.06
CA THR A 51 0.33 22.68 -30.65
C THR A 51 0.08 23.53 -31.88
N LEU A 52 0.63 24.75 -31.88
CA LEU A 52 0.74 25.61 -33.04
C LEU A 52 2.13 25.48 -33.65
N LYS A 53 2.19 25.11 -34.93
CA LYS A 53 3.39 25.17 -35.74
C LYS A 53 3.22 26.19 -36.86
N PHE A 54 4.30 26.87 -37.21
CA PHE A 54 4.37 27.70 -38.41
C PHE A 54 5.82 27.87 -38.82
N ARG A 55 6.04 28.33 -40.05
CA ARG A 55 7.36 28.75 -40.52
C ARG A 55 7.37 30.25 -40.75
N TYR A 56 8.47 30.89 -40.40
CA TYR A 56 8.67 32.30 -40.68
C TYR A 56 10.03 32.59 -41.28
N LYS A 57 10.12 33.73 -41.96
CA LYS A 57 11.33 34.27 -42.56
C LYS A 57 11.26 35.80 -42.54
N VAL A 58 12.39 36.47 -42.39
CA VAL A 58 12.53 37.92 -42.35
C VAL A 58 13.58 38.37 -43.37
N VAL A 59 13.27 39.41 -44.15
CA VAL A 59 14.25 40.14 -44.97
C VAL A 59 14.61 41.44 -44.24
N GLY A 60 15.87 41.84 -44.32
CA GLY A 60 16.39 43.04 -43.64
C GLY A 60 16.14 43.02 -42.13
N PRO A 61 16.57 41.99 -41.37
CA PRO A 61 16.24 41.88 -39.96
C PRO A 61 16.79 43.05 -39.14
N ASP A 62 15.91 43.72 -38.42
CA ASP A 62 16.23 44.72 -37.39
C ASP A 62 15.84 44.17 -36.01
N ALA A 63 16.68 43.28 -35.50
CA ALA A 63 16.43 42.60 -34.23
C ALA A 63 16.24 43.64 -33.12
N THR A 64 15.21 43.47 -32.27
CA THR A 64 14.73 44.40 -31.22
C THR A 64 13.54 45.28 -31.63
N TYR A 65 13.52 45.84 -32.85
CA TYR A 65 12.50 46.82 -33.23
C TYR A 65 11.48 46.26 -34.22
N ASP A 66 11.89 45.37 -35.11
CA ASP A 66 10.99 44.74 -36.07
C ASP A 66 10.78 43.27 -35.72
N TYR A 67 9.55 42.89 -35.38
CA TYR A 67 9.30 41.54 -34.89
C TYR A 67 7.89 41.02 -35.11
N LEU A 68 7.83 39.68 -35.21
CA LEU A 68 6.62 38.89 -35.17
C LEU A 68 6.39 38.38 -33.75
N LYS A 69 5.14 38.53 -33.27
CA LYS A 69 4.65 37.94 -32.02
C LYS A 69 3.30 37.28 -32.23
N ILE A 70 3.07 36.20 -31.50
CA ILE A 70 1.85 35.41 -31.58
C ILE A 70 1.02 35.62 -30.31
N TRP A 71 -0.29 35.75 -30.45
CA TRP A 71 -1.19 36.08 -29.34
C TRP A 71 -2.47 35.25 -29.38
N LEU A 72 -3.05 35.01 -28.20
CA LEU A 72 -4.39 34.43 -28.04
C LEU A 72 -5.28 35.39 -27.25
N THR A 73 -6.09 36.19 -27.95
CA THR A 73 -6.93 37.23 -27.32
C THR A 73 -8.42 37.00 -27.59
N SER A 74 -9.28 37.41 -26.66
CA SER A 74 -10.74 37.40 -26.84
C SER A 74 -11.24 38.60 -27.65
N SER A 75 -10.46 39.67 -27.75
CA SER A 75 -10.83 40.88 -28.52
C SER A 75 -10.32 40.83 -29.96
N THR A 76 -11.02 41.52 -30.86
CA THR A 76 -10.55 41.72 -32.24
C THR A 76 -9.32 42.63 -32.25
N PRO A 77 -8.19 42.23 -32.84
CA PRO A 77 -7.00 43.08 -32.89
C PRO A 77 -7.25 44.30 -33.80
N LEU A 78 -6.87 45.48 -33.31
CA LEU A 78 -7.00 46.74 -34.05
C LEU A 78 -5.70 47.07 -34.80
N ALA A 79 -5.81 47.39 -36.09
CA ALA A 79 -4.67 47.83 -36.90
C ALA A 79 -3.98 49.06 -36.28
N GLY A 80 -2.64 49.09 -36.32
CA GLY A 80 -1.85 50.17 -35.71
C GLY A 80 -1.71 50.11 -34.18
N THR A 81 -2.42 49.20 -33.50
CA THR A 81 -2.34 49.03 -32.04
C THR A 81 -1.61 47.76 -31.67
N GLN A 82 -0.61 47.86 -30.78
CA GLN A 82 0.13 46.71 -30.29
C GLN A 82 -0.65 45.95 -29.21
N LEU A 83 -0.65 44.62 -29.29
CA LEU A 83 -1.14 43.75 -28.22
C LEU A 83 -0.11 43.67 -27.09
N THR A 84 -0.58 43.67 -25.84
CA THR A 84 0.29 43.80 -24.63
C THR A 84 0.12 42.68 -23.62
N SER A 85 -0.89 41.81 -23.77
CA SER A 85 -1.16 40.67 -22.89
C SER A 85 -1.48 39.42 -23.71
N THR A 86 -1.38 38.23 -23.12
CA THR A 86 -1.69 36.93 -23.77
C THR A 86 -0.78 36.53 -24.95
N GLN A 87 0.48 36.96 -24.91
CA GLN A 87 1.50 36.48 -25.86
C GLN A 87 1.72 34.97 -25.66
N ILE A 88 1.84 34.24 -26.77
CA ILE A 88 2.32 32.86 -26.77
C ILE A 88 3.62 32.77 -27.59
N GLY A 89 4.53 31.88 -27.19
CA GLY A 89 5.84 31.77 -27.80
C GLY A 89 6.74 33.00 -27.57
N GLY A 90 7.79 33.12 -28.39
CA GLY A 90 8.82 34.15 -28.28
C GLY A 90 8.57 35.39 -29.14
N THR A 91 9.60 36.22 -29.23
CA THR A 91 9.73 37.28 -30.24
C THR A 91 10.50 36.70 -31.42
N TYR A 92 10.01 36.90 -32.65
CA TYR A 92 10.58 36.30 -33.86
C TYR A 92 10.98 37.40 -34.87
N ASP A 93 12.27 37.69 -34.99
CA ASP A 93 12.79 38.88 -35.68
C ASP A 93 13.97 38.65 -36.65
N ALA A 94 14.74 37.57 -36.49
CA ALA A 94 16.04 37.43 -37.18
C ALA A 94 16.16 36.33 -38.25
N ALA A 95 15.14 35.50 -38.49
CA ALA A 95 15.30 34.31 -39.34
C ALA A 95 15.41 34.66 -40.84
N THR A 96 16.61 34.62 -41.43
CA THR A 96 16.83 34.93 -42.85
C THR A 96 16.53 33.77 -43.81
N SER A 97 16.20 32.58 -43.29
CA SER A 97 15.69 31.41 -44.00
C SER A 97 14.37 30.94 -43.38
N TRP A 98 13.60 30.10 -44.08
CA TRP A 98 12.37 29.51 -43.53
C TRP A 98 12.68 28.67 -42.29
N THR A 99 12.32 29.20 -41.12
CA THR A 99 12.56 28.57 -39.82
C THR A 99 11.24 28.14 -39.21
N GLU A 100 11.16 26.90 -38.73
CA GLU A 100 9.97 26.38 -38.05
C GLU A 100 9.94 26.81 -36.59
N VAL A 101 8.73 27.15 -36.14
CA VAL A 101 8.40 27.50 -34.77
C VAL A 101 7.32 26.53 -34.31
N SER A 102 7.50 25.97 -33.11
CA SER A 102 6.51 25.12 -32.44
C SER A 102 6.18 25.72 -31.08
N ILE A 103 4.91 26.03 -30.84
CA ILE A 103 4.39 26.63 -29.60
C ILE A 103 3.35 25.69 -29.00
N THR A 104 3.55 25.29 -27.74
CA THR A 104 2.51 24.61 -26.95
C THR A 104 1.53 25.64 -26.41
N ILE A 105 0.25 25.46 -26.71
CA ILE A 105 -0.85 26.28 -26.19
C ILE A 105 -1.37 25.63 -24.90
N PRO A 106 -1.54 26.39 -23.80
CA PRO A 106 -2.07 25.85 -22.56
C PRO A 106 -3.45 25.20 -22.71
N GLY A 107 -3.68 24.05 -22.07
CA GLY A 107 -4.98 23.37 -22.05
C GLY A 107 -6.13 24.20 -21.47
N SER A 108 -5.84 25.29 -20.75
CA SER A 108 -6.85 26.26 -20.28
C SER A 108 -7.61 26.95 -21.41
N TYR A 109 -7.10 26.91 -22.65
CA TYR A 109 -7.81 27.41 -23.82
C TYR A 109 -8.79 26.38 -24.41
N ALA A 110 -8.75 25.11 -23.99
CA ALA A 110 -9.70 24.09 -24.45
C ALA A 110 -11.14 24.48 -24.09
N GLY A 111 -12.06 24.30 -25.04
CA GLY A 111 -13.47 24.69 -24.89
C GLY A 111 -13.71 26.20 -24.99
N THR A 112 -12.69 27.01 -25.33
CA THR A 112 -12.83 28.45 -25.53
C THR A 112 -12.77 28.82 -27.01
N ILE A 113 -13.33 29.99 -27.34
CA ILE A 113 -13.14 30.62 -28.65
C ILE A 113 -12.20 31.82 -28.43
N THR A 114 -11.03 31.80 -29.06
CA THR A 114 -10.09 32.93 -29.01
C THR A 114 -9.50 33.24 -30.38
N ASN A 115 -9.07 34.48 -30.58
CA ASN A 115 -8.39 34.91 -31.79
C ASN A 115 -6.92 34.50 -31.71
N LEU A 116 -6.49 33.61 -32.61
CA LEU A 116 -5.08 33.37 -32.87
C LEU A 116 -4.57 34.49 -33.78
N VAL A 117 -3.72 35.36 -33.24
CA VAL A 117 -3.24 36.56 -33.92
C VAL A 117 -1.74 36.45 -34.19
N PHE A 118 -1.35 36.67 -35.44
CA PHE A 118 0.02 36.94 -35.84
C PHE A 118 0.18 38.45 -36.01
N SER A 119 1.02 39.06 -35.18
CA SER A 119 1.25 40.50 -35.14
C SER A 119 2.66 40.82 -35.60
N TRP A 120 2.79 41.56 -36.71
CA TRP A 120 4.05 42.09 -37.19
C TRP A 120 4.15 43.58 -36.85
N ARG A 121 5.18 43.93 -36.09
CA ARG A 121 5.54 45.32 -35.81
C ARG A 121 6.78 45.68 -36.63
N THR A 122 6.75 46.85 -37.25
CA THR A 122 7.93 47.52 -37.79
C THR A 122 8.10 48.89 -37.17
N ASP A 123 9.34 49.34 -37.08
CA ASP A 123 9.66 50.75 -36.93
C ASP A 123 9.84 51.43 -38.30
N SER A 124 10.33 52.66 -38.31
CA SER A 124 10.60 53.44 -39.52
C SER A 124 12.10 53.57 -39.82
N ALA A 125 12.94 52.70 -39.26
CA ALA A 125 14.39 52.74 -39.38
C ALA A 125 14.91 51.65 -40.33
N ALA A 126 16.01 51.94 -41.03
CA ALA A 126 16.69 50.94 -41.85
C ALA A 126 17.32 49.90 -40.91
N PRO A 127 17.28 48.59 -41.23
CA PRO A 127 17.17 47.99 -42.57
C PRO A 127 15.76 47.80 -43.17
N TYR A 128 14.69 48.24 -42.51
CA TYR A 128 13.29 48.07 -42.94
C TYR A 128 12.92 46.60 -43.11
N ALA A 129 12.64 45.92 -41.99
CA ALA A 129 12.38 44.49 -42.06
C ALA A 129 11.01 44.17 -42.66
N ALA A 130 10.90 43.00 -43.29
CA ALA A 130 9.62 42.41 -43.65
C ALA A 130 9.58 40.92 -43.33
N VAL A 131 8.45 40.47 -42.78
CA VAL A 131 8.21 39.07 -42.43
C VAL A 131 7.43 38.34 -43.50
N ALA A 132 7.69 37.05 -43.64
CA ALA A 132 6.85 36.09 -44.33
C ALA A 132 6.55 34.93 -43.36
N ILE A 133 5.32 34.43 -43.39
CA ILE A 133 4.77 33.40 -42.51
C ILE A 133 4.03 32.39 -43.38
N ASP A 134 4.31 31.11 -43.19
CA ASP A 134 3.75 30.04 -44.00
C ASP A 134 3.56 28.76 -43.17
N ASN A 135 2.86 27.77 -43.74
CA ASN A 135 2.69 26.43 -43.19
C ASN A 135 2.18 26.44 -41.74
N ILE A 136 1.17 27.28 -41.47
CA ILE A 136 0.53 27.39 -40.17
C ILE A 136 -0.33 26.14 -39.94
N GLU A 137 0.02 25.36 -38.93
CA GLU A 137 -0.65 24.15 -38.53
C GLU A 137 -1.04 24.28 -37.05
N LEU A 138 -2.31 24.02 -36.74
CA LEU A 138 -2.79 23.98 -35.36
C LEU A 138 -3.42 22.60 -35.14
N ILE A 139 -2.76 21.79 -34.31
CA ILE A 139 -3.22 20.45 -33.94
C ILE A 139 -3.66 20.49 -32.49
N SER A 140 -4.85 19.98 -32.22
CA SER A 140 -5.26 19.59 -30.87
C SER A 140 -5.52 18.09 -30.84
N LYS A 141 -5.24 17.46 -29.69
CA LYS A 141 -5.69 16.09 -29.40
C LYS A 141 -6.41 16.06 -28.04
N ALA A 142 -7.53 15.36 -27.99
CA ALA A 142 -8.17 14.96 -26.74
C ALA A 142 -7.17 14.14 -25.90
N PRO A 143 -7.24 14.21 -24.55
CA PRO A 143 -6.53 13.30 -23.68
C PRO A 143 -6.82 11.89 -24.13
N ASP A 144 -5.77 11.09 -24.21
CA ASP A 144 -5.87 9.68 -24.50
C ASP A 144 -5.35 8.95 -23.26
N PRO A 145 -6.16 8.85 -22.18
CA PRO A 145 -5.73 8.17 -20.97
C PRO A 145 -5.30 6.73 -21.27
N LEU A 146 -4.54 6.15 -20.35
CA LEU A 146 -4.07 4.80 -20.51
C LEU A 146 -5.25 3.82 -20.64
N HIS A 147 -5.13 2.94 -21.63
CA HIS A 147 -5.97 1.76 -21.81
C HIS A 147 -5.18 0.63 -22.44
N GLY A 148 -5.68 -0.60 -22.30
CA GLY A 148 -5.09 -1.77 -22.94
C GLY A 148 -3.86 -2.28 -22.22
N VAL A 149 -2.91 -2.81 -22.98
CA VAL A 149 -1.76 -3.55 -22.45
C VAL A 149 -0.46 -2.83 -22.81
N TYR A 150 0.40 -2.63 -21.82
CA TYR A 150 1.74 -2.07 -21.96
C TYR A 150 2.76 -3.08 -21.47
N SER A 151 3.98 -2.97 -21.97
CA SER A 151 5.14 -3.64 -21.37
C SER A 151 5.85 -2.71 -20.39
N ILE A 152 6.40 -3.27 -19.31
CA ILE A 152 7.48 -2.62 -18.55
C ILE A 152 8.72 -3.47 -18.77
N ASN A 153 9.70 -2.89 -19.48
CA ASN A 153 10.93 -3.56 -19.86
C ASN A 153 12.09 -2.57 -19.87
N ASN A 154 13.02 -2.70 -18.92
CA ASN A 154 14.18 -1.80 -18.80
C ASN A 154 15.28 -2.01 -19.85
N THR A 155 15.10 -2.96 -20.77
CA THR A 155 15.99 -3.15 -21.94
C THR A 155 15.51 -2.36 -23.17
N LEU A 156 14.31 -1.78 -23.09
CA LEU A 156 13.69 -0.98 -24.14
C LEU A 156 13.40 0.44 -23.61
N PRO A 157 13.49 1.48 -24.45
CA PRO A 157 13.13 2.83 -24.04
C PRO A 157 11.62 2.96 -23.81
N THR A 158 11.21 3.97 -23.03
CA THR A 158 9.80 4.36 -22.94
C THR A 158 9.33 4.87 -24.30
N SER A 159 8.22 4.32 -24.80
CA SER A 159 7.65 4.70 -26.11
C SER A 159 7.29 6.18 -26.12
N ASN A 160 7.73 6.89 -27.17
CA ASN A 160 7.41 8.29 -27.38
C ASN A 160 7.14 8.56 -28.87
N PRO A 161 5.90 8.90 -29.26
CA PRO A 161 4.72 9.04 -28.40
C PRO A 161 4.21 7.68 -27.89
N MET A 162 3.50 7.69 -26.77
CA MET A 162 2.69 6.55 -26.33
C MET A 162 1.42 6.51 -27.19
N VAL A 163 1.20 5.42 -27.94
CA VAL A 163 0.11 5.31 -28.93
C VAL A 163 -1.01 4.34 -28.53
N HIS A 164 -0.89 3.70 -27.36
CA HIS A 164 -1.92 2.86 -26.71
C HIS A 164 -2.49 1.71 -27.57
N ASP A 165 -1.73 1.23 -28.57
CA ASP A 165 -2.14 0.18 -29.52
C ASP A 165 -1.66 -1.24 -29.14
N GLY A 166 -1.19 -1.41 -27.90
CA GLY A 166 -0.61 -2.67 -27.41
C GLY A 166 0.88 -2.86 -27.72
N THR A 167 1.54 -1.89 -28.36
CA THR A 167 3.00 -1.93 -28.61
C THR A 167 3.81 -1.06 -27.66
N GLY A 168 3.14 -0.29 -26.79
CA GLY A 168 3.77 0.63 -25.85
C GLY A 168 4.66 -0.07 -24.81
N ASN A 169 5.83 0.51 -24.56
CA ASN A 169 6.72 0.11 -23.48
C ASN A 169 6.97 1.29 -22.54
N PHE A 170 7.09 0.98 -21.25
CA PHE A 170 7.73 1.84 -20.26
C PHE A 170 9.07 1.22 -19.87
N ALA A 171 10.13 2.02 -19.83
CA ALA A 171 11.45 1.56 -19.41
C ALA A 171 11.51 1.25 -17.90
N SER A 172 10.54 1.74 -17.11
CA SER A 172 10.55 1.69 -15.65
C SER A 172 9.14 1.73 -15.05
N PHE A 173 8.99 1.36 -13.78
CA PHE A 173 7.74 1.60 -13.05
C PHE A 173 7.51 3.10 -12.82
N THR A 174 8.58 3.88 -12.65
CA THR A 174 8.49 5.34 -12.49
C THR A 174 7.82 6.01 -13.69
N ASP A 175 8.18 5.63 -14.91
CA ASP A 175 7.56 6.18 -16.12
C ASP A 175 6.10 5.75 -16.23
N ALA A 176 5.81 4.46 -15.99
CA ALA A 176 4.45 3.93 -16.04
C ALA A 176 3.52 4.62 -15.03
N ILE A 177 3.97 4.77 -13.78
CA ILE A 177 3.20 5.41 -12.71
C ILE A 177 3.06 6.92 -12.95
N SER A 178 4.07 7.57 -13.54
CA SER A 178 3.99 9.00 -13.90
C SER A 178 2.93 9.25 -14.97
N SER A 179 2.90 8.44 -16.03
CA SER A 179 1.83 8.51 -17.05
C SER A 179 0.47 8.18 -16.44
N LEU A 180 0.38 7.12 -15.63
CA LEU A 180 -0.87 6.73 -14.98
C LEU A 180 -1.45 7.85 -14.09
N ASN A 181 -0.60 8.51 -13.30
CA ASN A 181 -1.03 9.62 -12.43
C ASN A 181 -1.34 10.89 -13.21
N GLY A 182 -0.65 11.14 -14.32
CA GLY A 182 -0.83 12.35 -15.13
C GLY A 182 -2.03 12.27 -16.08
N GLU A 183 -2.30 11.09 -16.64
CA GLU A 183 -3.29 10.90 -17.72
C GLU A 183 -4.55 10.17 -17.23
N GLY A 184 -4.45 9.38 -16.15
CA GLY A 184 -5.52 8.50 -15.69
C GLY A 184 -5.73 7.31 -16.62
N ILE A 185 -6.93 6.71 -16.54
CA ILE A 185 -7.35 5.60 -17.41
C ILE A 185 -8.72 5.86 -18.03
N ASN A 186 -8.98 5.29 -19.21
CA ASN A 186 -10.30 5.33 -19.86
C ASN A 186 -10.86 3.92 -20.16
N ALA A 187 -10.05 2.87 -20.02
CA ALA A 187 -10.45 1.46 -19.99
C ALA A 187 -9.53 0.67 -19.04
N ALA A 188 -9.70 -0.65 -18.94
CA ALA A 188 -8.77 -1.49 -18.20
C ALA A 188 -7.32 -1.30 -18.70
N VAL A 189 -6.36 -1.24 -17.77
CA VAL A 189 -4.93 -1.09 -18.06
C VAL A 189 -4.16 -2.25 -17.44
N THR A 190 -3.32 -2.90 -18.25
CA THR A 190 -2.39 -3.93 -17.78
C THR A 190 -0.96 -3.57 -18.15
N PHE A 191 -0.07 -3.55 -17.18
CA PHE A 191 1.37 -3.43 -17.32
C PHE A 191 2.00 -4.82 -17.16
N ASN A 192 2.41 -5.41 -18.29
CA ASN A 192 3.15 -6.67 -18.35
C ASN A 192 4.64 -6.40 -18.08
N VAL A 193 5.07 -6.68 -16.87
CA VAL A 193 6.45 -6.47 -16.41
C VAL A 193 7.30 -7.68 -16.75
N THR A 194 8.36 -7.48 -17.52
CA THR A 194 9.21 -8.58 -18.01
C THR A 194 9.86 -9.34 -16.84
N SER A 195 9.66 -10.65 -16.78
CA SER A 195 10.13 -11.51 -15.69
C SER A 195 11.64 -11.41 -15.45
N GLY A 196 12.05 -11.44 -14.18
CA GLY A 196 13.44 -11.47 -13.75
C GLY A 196 14.20 -10.14 -13.83
N GLN A 197 13.58 -9.07 -14.30
CA GLN A 197 14.23 -7.75 -14.35
C GLN A 197 14.33 -7.10 -12.97
N VAL A 198 15.41 -6.33 -12.79
CA VAL A 198 15.67 -5.54 -11.59
C VAL A 198 15.62 -4.07 -11.96
N PHE A 199 14.80 -3.30 -11.24
CA PHE A 199 14.62 -1.87 -11.44
C PHE A 199 15.13 -1.12 -10.21
N ASN A 200 16.23 -0.38 -10.37
CA ASN A 200 16.79 0.42 -9.28
C ASN A 200 16.15 1.80 -9.26
N GLU A 201 14.98 1.89 -8.63
CA GLU A 201 14.15 3.10 -8.65
C GLU A 201 13.29 3.22 -7.39
N LYS A 202 12.72 4.42 -7.21
CA LYS A 202 11.75 4.73 -6.16
C LYS A 202 10.54 5.41 -6.82
N PRO A 203 9.54 4.62 -7.26
CA PRO A 203 8.37 5.16 -7.93
C PRO A 203 7.57 6.11 -7.04
N ALA A 204 6.87 7.06 -7.66
CA ALA A 204 5.92 7.92 -6.94
C ALA A 204 4.73 7.11 -6.41
N ALA A 205 3.98 7.67 -5.45
CA ALA A 205 2.71 7.07 -5.05
C ALA A 205 1.70 7.10 -6.21
N ILE A 206 0.97 6.02 -6.41
CA ILE A 206 -0.13 5.94 -7.36
C ILE A 206 -1.33 6.69 -6.76
N THR A 207 -1.83 7.67 -7.50
CA THR A 207 -3.00 8.49 -7.15
C THR A 207 -4.16 8.29 -8.13
N ALA A 208 -3.95 7.56 -9.22
CA ALA A 208 -5.01 7.14 -10.12
C ALA A 208 -5.87 6.03 -9.48
N SER A 209 -7.11 5.92 -9.95
CA SER A 209 -8.04 4.85 -9.55
C SER A 209 -8.57 4.12 -10.77
N GLY A 210 -8.66 2.80 -10.65
CA GLY A 210 -9.43 1.94 -11.52
C GLY A 210 -10.88 1.80 -11.08
N THR A 211 -11.60 0.92 -11.76
CA THR A 211 -12.93 0.46 -11.36
C THR A 211 -13.01 -1.07 -11.47
N SER A 212 -14.10 -1.67 -11.00
CA SER A 212 -14.33 -3.10 -11.17
C SER A 212 -14.39 -3.56 -12.63
N VAL A 213 -14.70 -2.65 -13.56
CA VAL A 213 -14.74 -2.93 -15.01
C VAL A 213 -13.42 -2.54 -15.69
N ASN A 214 -12.78 -1.46 -15.23
CA ASN A 214 -11.53 -0.94 -15.75
C ASN A 214 -10.44 -0.98 -14.67
N PRO A 215 -9.93 -2.18 -14.31
CA PRO A 215 -8.89 -2.30 -13.30
C PRO A 215 -7.53 -1.81 -13.82
N ILE A 216 -6.63 -1.52 -12.88
CA ILE A 216 -5.21 -1.25 -13.17
C ILE A 216 -4.41 -2.45 -12.66
N VAL A 217 -3.64 -3.10 -13.54
CA VAL A 217 -2.92 -4.34 -13.20
C VAL A 217 -1.45 -4.22 -13.54
N PHE A 218 -0.56 -4.39 -12.57
CA PHE A 218 0.86 -4.65 -12.78
C PHE A 218 1.10 -6.14 -12.57
N GLN A 219 1.55 -6.85 -13.60
CA GLN A 219 1.74 -8.30 -13.51
C GLN A 219 3.04 -8.74 -14.14
N LYS A 220 3.65 -9.78 -13.55
CA LYS A 220 4.77 -10.48 -14.17
C LYS A 220 4.36 -11.08 -15.51
N ASN A 221 5.19 -10.89 -16.52
CA ASN A 221 5.06 -11.49 -17.84
C ASN A 221 6.32 -12.31 -18.17
N GLY A 222 6.14 -13.60 -18.46
CA GLY A 222 7.22 -14.52 -18.77
C GLY A 222 7.55 -15.52 -17.65
N ALA A 223 8.35 -16.52 -18.02
CA ALA A 223 8.83 -17.58 -17.14
C ALA A 223 10.02 -17.10 -16.28
N GLY A 224 10.20 -17.72 -15.12
CA GLY A 224 11.28 -17.37 -14.19
C GLY A 224 10.84 -16.43 -13.08
N ALA A 225 11.84 -15.84 -12.41
CA ALA A 225 11.67 -15.03 -11.21
C ALA A 225 10.76 -13.82 -11.44
N ASN A 226 10.15 -13.35 -10.35
CA ASN A 226 9.41 -12.09 -10.36
C ASN A 226 10.35 -10.93 -10.72
N PRO A 227 9.90 -9.97 -11.54
CA PRO A 227 10.57 -8.67 -11.62
C PRO A 227 10.50 -7.98 -10.26
N LYS A 228 11.52 -7.16 -9.96
CA LYS A 228 11.61 -6.49 -8.67
C LYS A 228 12.10 -5.07 -8.76
N ILE A 229 11.66 -4.23 -7.83
CA ILE A 229 12.28 -2.93 -7.57
C ILE A 229 13.27 -3.04 -6.40
N THR A 230 14.34 -2.24 -6.45
CA THR A 230 15.31 -2.07 -5.35
C THR A 230 15.34 -0.61 -4.90
N PRO A 231 14.32 -0.14 -4.17
CA PRO A 231 14.24 1.24 -3.72
C PRO A 231 15.26 1.52 -2.59
N ALA A 232 15.72 2.77 -2.52
CA ALA A 232 16.53 3.27 -1.41
C ALA A 232 15.78 4.37 -0.64
N GLY A 233 15.90 4.35 0.68
CA GLY A 233 15.43 5.43 1.53
C GLY A 233 16.21 6.73 1.28
N VAL A 234 15.60 7.87 1.60
CA VAL A 234 16.24 9.19 1.50
C VAL A 234 16.13 9.94 2.82
N LEU A 235 17.19 10.62 3.22
CA LEU A 235 17.15 11.59 4.32
C LEU A 235 16.23 12.75 3.93
N SER A 236 14.94 12.66 4.26
CA SER A 236 14.02 13.78 4.09
C SER A 236 13.05 13.87 5.27
N SER A 237 12.69 15.11 5.61
CA SER A 237 11.77 15.47 6.68
C SER A 237 10.28 15.31 6.31
N THR A 238 9.97 14.72 5.15
CA THR A 238 8.61 14.50 4.62
C THR A 238 8.41 13.03 4.20
N PRO A 239 7.18 12.49 4.31
CA PRO A 239 6.97 11.38 5.22
C PRO A 239 6.94 10.01 4.53
N TYR A 240 7.65 9.04 5.12
CA TYR A 240 7.72 7.60 4.81
C TYR A 240 8.22 7.22 3.40
N ASP A 241 9.32 6.49 3.38
CA ASP A 241 9.88 5.83 2.23
C ASP A 241 9.19 4.49 1.99
N PHE A 242 8.95 4.19 0.71
CA PHE A 242 8.29 2.97 0.29
C PHE A 242 8.87 2.43 -1.02
N GLY A 243 8.59 1.16 -1.30
CA GLY A 243 8.77 0.60 -2.63
C GLY A 243 7.65 1.02 -3.56
N PHE A 244 6.42 0.62 -3.24
CA PHE A 244 5.21 1.08 -3.93
C PHE A 244 4.23 1.68 -2.94
N CYS A 245 3.50 2.71 -3.37
CA CYS A 245 2.42 3.29 -2.58
C CYS A 245 1.15 3.43 -3.42
N ILE A 246 0.03 2.95 -2.89
CA ILE A 246 -1.31 3.27 -3.39
C ILE A 246 -1.91 4.30 -2.44
N SER A 247 -2.18 5.50 -2.95
CA SER A 247 -2.64 6.64 -2.18
C SER A 247 -4.03 7.07 -2.66
N GLY A 248 -5.08 6.50 -2.06
CA GLY A 248 -6.47 6.71 -2.46
C GLY A 248 -6.85 6.05 -3.80
N GLY A 249 -5.97 5.23 -4.37
CA GLY A 249 -6.23 4.48 -5.59
C GLY A 249 -7.11 3.25 -5.33
N ASP A 250 -8.01 2.98 -6.27
CA ASP A 250 -8.93 1.83 -6.20
C ASP A 250 -8.68 0.81 -7.33
N TYR A 251 -9.03 -0.46 -7.09
CA TYR A 251 -8.97 -1.54 -8.09
C TYR A 251 -7.60 -1.71 -8.77
N ILE A 252 -6.52 -1.52 -7.99
CA ILE A 252 -5.14 -1.72 -8.44
C ILE A 252 -4.66 -3.10 -7.98
N THR A 253 -4.08 -3.86 -8.90
CA THR A 253 -3.48 -5.17 -8.63
C THR A 253 -1.98 -5.16 -8.90
N PHE A 254 -1.18 -5.63 -7.94
CA PHE A 254 0.19 -6.08 -8.15
C PHE A 254 0.22 -7.62 -8.09
N ASP A 255 0.61 -8.27 -9.18
CA ASP A 255 0.68 -9.73 -9.31
C ASP A 255 2.10 -10.18 -9.70
N GLY A 256 2.85 -10.66 -8.71
CA GLY A 256 4.21 -11.15 -8.93
C GLY A 256 5.23 -10.05 -9.17
N ILE A 257 5.11 -8.92 -8.48
CA ILE A 257 6.10 -7.83 -8.48
C ILE A 257 6.77 -7.78 -7.11
N ASP A 258 8.08 -7.98 -7.04
CA ASP A 258 8.81 -8.05 -5.78
C ASP A 258 9.37 -6.68 -5.35
N VAL A 259 9.60 -6.52 -4.06
CA VAL A 259 10.32 -5.37 -3.48
C VAL A 259 11.50 -5.88 -2.66
N ASP A 260 12.70 -5.43 -3.00
CA ASP A 260 13.94 -5.84 -2.33
C ASP A 260 14.75 -4.61 -1.89
N ALA A 261 14.65 -4.28 -0.60
CA ALA A 261 15.44 -3.24 0.07
C ALA A 261 16.43 -3.85 1.08
N SER A 262 16.83 -5.11 0.87
CA SER A 262 17.74 -5.83 1.78
C SER A 262 19.15 -5.23 1.83
N SER A 263 19.55 -4.48 0.79
CA SER A 263 20.87 -3.84 0.68
C SER A 263 21.04 -2.59 1.54
N ALA A 264 20.03 -2.17 2.31
CA ALA A 264 20.17 -1.06 3.25
C ALA A 264 21.32 -1.32 4.24
N THR A 265 22.08 -0.27 4.56
CA THR A 265 23.26 -0.33 5.46
C THR A 265 23.16 0.68 6.61
N THR A 266 22.11 1.49 6.62
CA THR A 266 21.83 2.54 7.61
C THR A 266 20.32 2.70 7.74
N THR A 267 19.83 3.29 8.83
CA THR A 267 18.41 3.64 8.97
C THR A 267 17.95 4.70 7.97
N THR A 268 18.87 5.41 7.33
CA THR A 268 18.61 6.49 6.37
C THR A 268 18.38 5.99 4.95
N ASN A 269 19.08 4.95 4.51
CA ASN A 269 18.91 4.37 3.19
C ASN A 269 17.96 3.16 3.19
N ALA A 270 17.42 2.80 4.34
CA ALA A 270 16.33 1.84 4.48
C ALA A 270 14.99 2.51 4.14
N ILE A 271 14.09 1.76 3.52
CA ILE A 271 12.68 2.17 3.39
C ILE A 271 11.87 1.68 4.59
N GLU A 272 10.80 2.38 4.97
CA GLU A 272 9.89 1.90 6.01
C GLU A 272 8.98 0.79 5.52
N TYR A 273 8.50 0.88 4.28
CA TYR A 273 7.42 0.04 3.78
C TYR A 273 7.73 -0.58 2.41
N GLY A 274 7.57 -1.90 2.24
CA GLY A 274 7.66 -2.48 0.90
C GLY A 274 6.50 -2.00 0.02
N TYR A 275 5.29 -2.35 0.45
CA TYR A 275 4.04 -1.79 -0.08
C TYR A 275 3.34 -0.95 0.98
N LEU A 276 2.98 0.29 0.61
CA LEU A 276 2.18 1.20 1.41
C LEU A 276 0.79 1.37 0.80
N ILE A 277 -0.25 1.20 1.60
CA ILE A 277 -1.65 1.45 1.23
C ILE A 277 -2.16 2.54 2.17
N ARG A 278 -2.59 3.66 1.61
CA ARG A 278 -3.09 4.77 2.40
C ARG A 278 -4.21 5.50 1.71
N ASN A 279 -4.98 6.23 2.49
CA ASN A 279 -5.94 7.15 1.95
C ASN A 279 -5.26 8.43 1.47
N ALA A 280 -5.75 8.99 0.37
CA ALA A 280 -5.32 10.29 -0.14
C ALA A 280 -5.91 11.45 0.68
N SER A 281 -7.10 11.25 1.25
CA SER A 281 -7.78 12.27 2.06
C SER A 281 -8.75 11.62 3.06
N ALA A 282 -9.33 12.44 3.94
CA ALA A 282 -10.35 12.01 4.89
C ALA A 282 -11.60 11.37 4.25
N THR A 283 -11.78 11.52 2.94
CA THR A 283 -12.92 11.02 2.17
C THR A 283 -12.51 10.17 0.95
N ASN A 284 -11.21 9.91 0.75
CA ASN A 284 -10.70 9.11 -0.36
C ASN A 284 -9.65 8.09 0.12
N GLY A 285 -10.12 6.90 0.49
CA GLY A 285 -9.34 5.74 0.91
C GLY A 285 -8.99 4.83 -0.25
N ALA A 286 -7.90 4.08 -0.11
CA ALA A 286 -7.50 3.10 -1.12
C ALA A 286 -8.30 1.81 -0.95
N GLN A 287 -9.13 1.46 -1.93
CA GLN A 287 -10.09 0.36 -1.81
C GLN A 287 -10.00 -0.69 -2.93
N TYR A 288 -10.39 -1.92 -2.61
CA TYR A 288 -10.44 -3.03 -3.59
C TYR A 288 -9.10 -3.33 -4.27
N ASN A 289 -7.97 -3.00 -3.63
CA ASN A 289 -6.65 -3.29 -4.18
C ASN A 289 -6.21 -4.71 -3.82
N VAL A 290 -5.36 -5.29 -4.66
CA VAL A 290 -4.83 -6.64 -4.49
C VAL A 290 -3.31 -6.64 -4.62
N ILE A 291 -2.63 -7.15 -3.60
CA ILE A 291 -1.19 -7.42 -3.65
C ILE A 291 -1.04 -8.93 -3.54
N LYS A 292 -0.45 -9.56 -4.56
CA LYS A 292 -0.33 -11.02 -4.58
C LYS A 292 0.89 -11.56 -5.29
N ASN A 293 1.21 -12.82 -4.95
CA ASN A 293 2.27 -13.63 -5.56
C ASN A 293 3.66 -12.99 -5.53
N CYS A 294 3.92 -12.09 -4.59
CA CYS A 294 5.17 -11.34 -4.50
C CYS A 294 5.98 -11.64 -3.25
N THR A 295 7.27 -11.35 -3.35
CA THR A 295 8.22 -11.34 -2.25
C THR A 295 8.55 -9.91 -1.85
N VAL A 296 8.52 -9.64 -0.55
CA VAL A 296 9.03 -8.39 0.01
C VAL A 296 10.13 -8.71 1.01
N THR A 297 11.33 -8.21 0.72
CA THR A 297 12.49 -8.33 1.60
C THR A 297 12.99 -6.93 1.96
N LEU A 298 12.95 -6.58 3.25
CA LEU A 298 13.55 -5.34 3.76
C LEU A 298 14.89 -5.64 4.46
N ASN A 299 15.31 -4.78 5.37
CA ASN A 299 16.44 -5.04 6.25
C ASN A 299 16.12 -4.74 7.72
N LYS A 300 15.85 -5.79 8.50
CA LYS A 300 15.54 -5.68 9.93
C LYS A 300 16.69 -5.15 10.80
N ASN A 301 17.92 -5.09 10.30
CA ASN A 301 19.03 -4.47 11.04
C ASN A 301 18.97 -2.94 10.95
N TYR A 302 18.28 -2.39 9.95
CA TYR A 302 18.18 -0.97 9.71
C TYR A 302 16.72 -0.57 9.60
N ILE A 303 16.13 -0.33 10.76
CA ILE A 303 14.71 0.02 10.88
C ILE A 303 14.60 1.52 11.14
N ALA A 304 13.87 2.22 10.29
CA ALA A 304 13.61 3.64 10.49
C ALA A 304 12.52 3.90 11.55
N THR A 305 11.50 3.03 11.65
CA THR A 305 10.42 3.17 12.66
C THR A 305 9.96 1.81 13.19
N GLY A 306 9.44 1.74 14.42
CA GLY A 306 8.89 0.50 14.98
C GLY A 306 7.68 -0.07 14.24
N THR A 307 7.04 0.73 13.39
CA THR A 307 5.90 0.36 12.55
C THR A 307 6.28 -0.01 11.12
N SER A 308 7.57 0.07 10.76
CA SER A 308 8.07 -0.38 9.45
C SER A 308 7.66 -1.83 9.19
N GLY A 309 7.38 -2.17 7.94
CA GLY A 309 6.84 -3.48 7.61
C GLY A 309 6.86 -3.80 6.13
N CYS A 310 6.80 -5.08 5.79
CA CYS A 310 6.78 -5.48 4.38
C CYS A 310 5.55 -4.92 3.67
N ILE A 311 4.38 -4.99 4.32
CA ILE A 311 3.15 -4.36 3.86
C ILE A 311 2.56 -3.53 5.00
N PHE A 312 2.25 -2.27 4.70
CA PHE A 312 1.67 -1.33 5.64
C PHE A 312 0.39 -0.72 5.07
N SER A 313 -0.69 -0.71 5.85
CA SER A 313 -1.90 0.07 5.54
C SER A 313 -2.18 1.04 6.68
N SER A 314 -2.43 2.32 6.39
CA SER A 314 -2.83 3.26 7.45
C SER A 314 -3.72 4.38 6.96
N VAL A 315 -4.63 4.77 7.86
CA VAL A 315 -5.41 6.01 7.80
C VAL A 315 -5.05 6.97 8.96
N SER A 316 -3.91 6.75 9.63
CA SER A 316 -3.44 7.61 10.73
C SER A 316 -2.49 8.70 10.22
N SER A 317 -2.72 9.94 10.65
CA SER A 317 -1.86 11.10 10.32
C SER A 317 -0.43 10.99 10.85
N THR A 318 -0.20 10.17 11.88
CA THR A 318 1.15 9.90 12.44
C THR A 318 1.84 8.72 11.76
N GLN A 319 1.21 8.11 10.75
CA GLN A 319 1.69 6.92 10.04
C GLN A 319 1.45 7.04 8.52
N GLY A 320 1.31 8.26 8.01
CA GLY A 320 1.31 8.54 6.57
C GLY A 320 -0.04 8.56 5.89
N GLY A 321 -1.14 8.30 6.62
CA GLY A 321 -2.51 8.47 6.14
C GLY A 321 -3.15 9.79 6.60
N VAL A 322 -4.47 9.88 6.46
CA VAL A 322 -5.30 11.02 6.91
C VAL A 322 -6.47 10.48 7.73
N THR A 323 -6.78 11.06 8.90
CA THR A 323 -7.90 10.56 9.70
C THR A 323 -9.22 10.63 8.89
N PRO A 324 -9.93 9.50 8.66
CA PRO A 324 -11.15 9.50 7.87
C PRO A 324 -12.29 10.26 8.55
N THR A 325 -13.12 10.92 7.76
CA THR A 325 -14.38 11.56 8.20
C THR A 325 -15.61 10.91 7.58
N ASN A 326 -15.42 9.90 6.72
CA ASN A 326 -16.45 9.07 6.10
C ASN A 326 -15.86 7.67 5.79
N ALA A 327 -16.72 6.66 5.63
CA ALA A 327 -16.38 5.32 5.17
C ALA A 327 -15.57 5.31 3.86
N THR A 328 -15.80 6.26 2.95
CA THR A 328 -15.02 6.36 1.70
C THR A 328 -13.58 6.78 1.93
N GLY A 329 -13.22 7.28 3.11
CA GLY A 329 -11.84 7.58 3.51
C GLY A 329 -11.08 6.39 4.11
N ALA A 330 -11.73 5.24 4.30
CA ALA A 330 -11.12 4.04 4.87
C ALA A 330 -10.44 3.17 3.79
N ASN A 331 -9.39 2.45 4.16
CA ASN A 331 -8.66 1.56 3.23
C ASN A 331 -9.28 0.16 3.22
N SER A 332 -10.46 0.05 2.62
CA SER A 332 -11.32 -1.14 2.71
C SER A 332 -11.16 -2.13 1.54
N TYR A 333 -11.54 -3.38 1.76
CA TYR A 333 -11.64 -4.43 0.76
C TYR A 333 -10.30 -4.80 0.09
N ASN A 334 -9.19 -4.44 0.73
CA ASN A 334 -7.85 -4.72 0.24
C ASN A 334 -7.45 -6.17 0.56
N LYS A 335 -6.74 -6.81 -0.38
CA LYS A 335 -6.43 -8.24 -0.34
C LYS A 335 -4.93 -8.49 -0.47
N PHE A 336 -4.41 -9.33 0.41
CA PHE A 336 -2.98 -9.63 0.54
C PHE A 336 -2.77 -11.14 0.47
N TYR A 337 -2.38 -11.64 -0.72
CA TYR A 337 -2.44 -13.08 -1.03
C TYR A 337 -1.14 -13.69 -1.54
N ASN A 338 -0.85 -14.93 -1.16
CA ASN A 338 0.30 -15.70 -1.64
C ASN A 338 1.64 -14.91 -1.56
N LEU A 339 1.87 -14.27 -0.42
CA LEU A 339 3.01 -13.39 -0.18
C LEU A 339 4.16 -14.13 0.47
N THR A 340 5.40 -13.72 0.16
CA THR A 340 6.60 -14.10 0.93
C THR A 340 7.20 -12.85 1.56
N LEU A 341 7.05 -12.69 2.87
CA LEU A 341 7.46 -11.48 3.60
C LEU A 341 8.59 -11.82 4.56
N GLN A 342 9.71 -11.12 4.46
CA GLN A 342 10.89 -11.45 5.25
C GLN A 342 11.86 -10.30 5.54
N ASN A 343 12.68 -10.52 6.57
CA ASN A 343 13.79 -9.64 6.95
C ASN A 343 13.37 -8.20 7.25
N ALA A 344 12.24 -8.01 7.90
CA ALA A 344 11.67 -6.70 8.24
C ALA A 344 11.38 -6.56 9.74
N GLN A 345 10.90 -5.39 10.17
CA GLN A 345 10.39 -5.22 11.54
C GLN A 345 9.05 -5.93 11.73
N ASN A 346 8.13 -5.77 10.77
CA ASN A 346 6.82 -6.41 10.76
C ASN A 346 6.52 -7.04 9.39
N GLY A 347 5.68 -8.07 9.34
CA GLY A 347 5.16 -8.64 8.09
C GLY A 347 4.08 -7.76 7.47
N LEU A 348 2.83 -7.92 7.93
CA LEU A 348 1.72 -7.04 7.57
C LEU A 348 1.28 -6.20 8.78
N TYR A 349 1.07 -4.91 8.57
CA TYR A 349 0.66 -3.98 9.62
C TYR A 349 -0.46 -3.06 9.10
N LEU A 350 -1.71 -3.35 9.47
CA LEU A 350 -2.90 -2.64 8.99
C LEU A 350 -3.53 -1.83 10.12
N VAL A 351 -3.73 -0.53 9.90
CA VAL A 351 -4.28 0.42 10.86
C VAL A 351 -5.44 1.20 10.23
N GLY A 352 -6.65 0.76 10.54
CA GLY A 352 -7.89 1.48 10.25
C GLY A 352 -8.27 2.48 11.35
N ASN A 353 -9.54 2.85 11.39
CA ASN A 353 -10.09 3.83 12.33
C ASN A 353 -11.28 3.24 13.13
N SER A 354 -11.49 3.64 14.38
CA SER A 354 -12.58 3.10 15.20
C SER A 354 -13.97 3.63 14.83
N SER A 355 -14.06 4.83 14.25
CA SER A 355 -15.31 5.45 13.79
C SER A 355 -15.65 5.07 12.34
N TYR A 356 -14.62 4.99 11.49
CA TYR A 356 -14.71 4.61 10.08
C TYR A 356 -13.74 3.46 9.81
N PRO A 357 -14.07 2.23 10.24
CA PRO A 357 -13.16 1.10 10.13
C PRO A 357 -12.86 0.72 8.69
N ASP A 358 -11.66 0.22 8.47
CA ASP A 358 -11.32 -0.50 7.25
C ASP A 358 -12.18 -1.77 7.21
N LEU A 359 -12.93 -1.96 6.13
CA LEU A 359 -13.90 -3.04 6.00
C LEU A 359 -13.34 -4.20 5.19
N ALA A 360 -13.57 -5.43 5.65
CA ALA A 360 -13.41 -6.66 4.86
C ALA A 360 -12.06 -6.83 4.14
N CYS A 361 -10.98 -6.38 4.76
CA CYS A 361 -9.62 -6.69 4.30
C CYS A 361 -9.30 -8.18 4.56
N GLU A 362 -8.56 -8.79 3.64
CA GLU A 362 -8.22 -10.22 3.70
C GLU A 362 -6.71 -10.45 3.59
N ILE A 363 -6.17 -11.25 4.52
CA ILE A 363 -4.77 -11.65 4.56
C ILE A 363 -4.71 -13.18 4.49
N GLY A 364 -4.42 -13.72 3.32
CA GLY A 364 -4.38 -15.16 3.13
C GLY A 364 -4.11 -15.59 1.71
N VAL A 365 -5.07 -16.26 1.08
CA VAL A 365 -4.96 -16.73 -0.31
C VAL A 365 -6.27 -16.55 -1.06
N ALA A 366 -6.23 -16.44 -2.38
CA ALA A 366 -7.43 -16.27 -3.17
C ALA A 366 -8.26 -17.58 -3.20
N GLY A 367 -9.56 -17.51 -2.89
CA GLY A 367 -10.48 -18.66 -2.90
C GLY A 367 -10.83 -19.18 -1.49
N ALA A 368 -11.75 -20.15 -1.40
CA ALA A 368 -12.22 -20.71 -0.12
C ALA A 368 -11.48 -22.01 0.27
N GLY A 369 -11.43 -22.31 1.57
CA GLY A 369 -10.97 -23.61 2.09
C GLY A 369 -9.48 -23.71 2.41
N CYS A 370 -9.03 -24.94 2.71
CA CYS A 370 -7.61 -25.26 2.91
C CYS A 370 -6.93 -25.34 1.53
N GLN A 371 -5.98 -24.44 1.27
CA GLN A 371 -5.24 -24.40 0.02
C GLN A 371 -3.76 -24.70 0.25
N SER A 372 -3.09 -25.26 -0.76
CA SER A 372 -1.65 -25.51 -0.71
C SER A 372 -0.83 -24.22 -0.78
N ALA A 373 -1.35 -23.19 -1.45
CA ALA A 373 -0.77 -21.85 -1.41
C ALA A 373 -1.03 -21.22 -0.03
N ARG A 374 -0.03 -20.52 0.49
CA ARG A 374 -0.04 -19.86 1.81
C ARG A 374 0.77 -18.58 1.75
N ASN A 375 0.43 -17.59 2.56
CA ASN A 375 1.36 -16.50 2.85
C ASN A 375 2.47 -17.05 3.74
N THR A 376 3.72 -16.76 3.44
CA THR A 376 4.87 -17.08 4.29
C THR A 376 5.42 -15.80 4.89
N ILE A 377 5.39 -15.70 6.22
CA ILE A 377 5.83 -14.51 6.95
C ILE A 377 6.89 -14.95 7.95
N SER A 378 8.15 -14.52 7.75
CA SER A 378 9.21 -14.98 8.63
C SER A 378 10.36 -14.01 8.81
N ASN A 379 11.20 -14.27 9.83
CA ASN A 379 12.41 -13.48 10.08
C ASN A 379 12.08 -12.00 10.36
N MET A 380 11.10 -11.78 11.24
CA MET A 380 10.64 -10.45 11.63
C MET A 380 11.25 -10.00 12.95
N GLY A 381 11.34 -8.68 13.09
CA GLY A 381 11.78 -7.98 14.26
C GLY A 381 13.30 -7.81 14.33
N GLY A 382 13.70 -6.54 14.40
CA GLY A 382 15.10 -6.12 14.38
C GLY A 382 15.71 -5.83 15.73
N VAL A 383 16.86 -5.16 15.70
CA VAL A 383 17.79 -5.05 16.84
C VAL A 383 17.35 -4.01 17.90
N SER A 384 16.36 -3.17 17.60
CA SER A 384 15.93 -2.09 18.50
C SER A 384 15.33 -2.63 19.81
N THR A 385 15.80 -2.10 20.94
CA THR A 385 15.20 -2.37 22.26
C THR A 385 13.80 -1.77 22.35
N PHE A 386 12.92 -2.39 23.14
CA PHE A 386 11.54 -1.94 23.39
C PHE A 386 10.64 -1.77 22.16
N THR A 387 11.01 -2.35 21.02
CA THR A 387 10.21 -2.28 19.80
C THR A 387 9.44 -3.58 19.60
N SER A 388 8.12 -3.52 19.42
CA SER A 388 7.30 -4.71 19.17
C SER A 388 7.53 -5.28 17.78
N ALA A 389 7.42 -6.60 17.62
CA ALA A 389 7.50 -7.27 16.32
C ALA A 389 6.30 -8.17 16.08
N TYR A 390 5.73 -8.10 14.89
CA TYR A 390 4.55 -8.85 14.50
C TYR A 390 4.72 -9.54 13.15
N GLY A 391 4.23 -10.78 13.04
CA GLY A 391 3.97 -11.36 11.73
C GLY A 391 2.84 -10.61 11.04
N ILE A 392 1.69 -10.54 11.72
CA ILE A 392 0.52 -9.77 11.30
C ILE A 392 0.02 -8.93 12.47
N TYR A 393 -0.15 -7.63 12.24
CA TYR A 393 -0.81 -6.70 13.15
C TYR A 393 -2.00 -6.05 12.45
N THR A 394 -3.14 -6.01 13.12
CA THR A 394 -4.33 -5.27 12.67
C THR A 394 -4.92 -4.43 13.79
N SER A 395 -5.36 -3.20 13.50
CA SER A 395 -6.13 -2.37 14.43
C SER A 395 -7.18 -1.53 13.72
N GLY A 396 -8.41 -1.46 14.24
CA GLY A 396 -9.47 -0.61 13.66
C GLY A 396 -10.10 -1.16 12.39
N LEU A 397 -10.15 -2.50 12.25
CA LEU A 397 -10.73 -3.21 11.11
C LEU A 397 -12.05 -3.89 11.49
N SER A 398 -12.98 -4.01 10.54
CA SER A 398 -14.24 -4.72 10.68
C SER A 398 -14.43 -5.72 9.55
N GLY A 399 -14.90 -6.94 9.82
CA GLY A 399 -15.09 -7.93 8.75
C GLY A 399 -13.81 -8.57 8.22
N MET A 400 -12.67 -8.37 8.90
CA MET A 400 -11.37 -8.84 8.40
C MET A 400 -11.24 -10.36 8.49
N LYS A 401 -10.44 -10.94 7.59
CA LYS A 401 -10.09 -12.36 7.60
C LYS A 401 -8.59 -12.56 7.52
N ILE A 402 -8.04 -13.38 8.42
CA ILE A 402 -6.63 -13.77 8.45
C ILE A 402 -6.55 -15.29 8.35
N PHE A 403 -6.09 -15.82 7.21
CA PHE A 403 -6.17 -17.25 6.96
C PHE A 403 -5.07 -17.81 6.07
N ASN A 404 -4.81 -19.12 6.18
CA ASN A 404 -3.80 -19.82 5.37
C ASN A 404 -2.42 -19.11 5.39
N ASN A 405 -2.00 -18.61 6.56
CA ASN A 405 -0.66 -18.04 6.75
C ASN A 405 0.26 -19.06 7.45
N ASP A 406 1.51 -19.11 7.03
CA ASP A 406 2.63 -19.73 7.73
C ASP A 406 3.50 -18.62 8.32
N ILE A 407 3.54 -18.56 9.65
CA ILE A 407 4.18 -17.46 10.39
C ILE A 407 5.20 -18.06 11.34
N SER A 408 6.47 -17.67 11.19
CA SER A 408 7.54 -18.15 12.06
C SER A 408 8.70 -17.19 12.23
N ASN A 409 9.56 -17.41 13.23
CA ASN A 409 10.74 -16.57 13.47
C ASN A 409 10.36 -15.08 13.60
N ILE A 410 9.49 -14.79 14.56
CA ILE A 410 9.09 -13.43 14.93
C ILE A 410 9.74 -13.13 16.27
N ARG A 411 10.67 -12.16 16.29
CA ARG A 411 11.52 -11.89 17.45
C ARG A 411 11.54 -10.42 17.80
N SER A 412 11.23 -10.06 19.05
CA SER A 412 11.46 -8.69 19.52
C SER A 412 12.32 -8.65 20.76
N ASN A 413 12.96 -7.52 21.04
CA ASN A 413 13.80 -7.32 22.20
C ASN A 413 13.06 -6.44 23.23
N GLN A 414 12.30 -7.07 24.16
CA GLN A 414 11.62 -6.50 25.34
C GLN A 414 10.16 -6.03 25.19
N SER A 415 9.59 -5.84 23.99
CA SER A 415 8.16 -5.45 23.85
C SER A 415 7.25 -6.63 23.47
N THR A 416 5.95 -6.38 23.30
CA THR A 416 5.01 -7.44 22.89
C THR A 416 5.40 -8.01 21.53
N THR A 417 5.48 -9.34 21.43
CA THR A 417 5.78 -10.04 20.17
C THR A 417 4.62 -10.97 19.85
N ALA A 418 4.16 -10.99 18.60
CA ALA A 418 3.13 -11.94 18.22
C ALA A 418 3.28 -12.46 16.79
N GLY A 419 2.86 -13.70 16.56
CA GLY A 419 2.62 -14.18 15.20
C GLY A 419 1.48 -13.39 14.56
N ILE A 420 0.33 -13.36 15.23
CA ILE A 420 -0.84 -12.56 14.85
C ILE A 420 -1.32 -11.76 16.06
N LEU A 421 -1.46 -10.45 15.91
CA LEU A 421 -2.09 -9.58 16.90
C LEU A 421 -3.21 -8.74 16.27
N CYS A 422 -4.42 -8.93 16.77
CA CYS A 422 -5.61 -8.18 16.38
C CYS A 422 -6.06 -7.28 17.52
N ALA A 423 -5.71 -6.00 17.46
CA ALA A 423 -6.14 -4.98 18.40
C ALA A 423 -7.41 -4.27 17.90
N THR A 424 -8.25 -3.78 18.79
CA THR A 424 -9.38 -2.88 18.47
C THR A 424 -10.19 -3.36 17.25
N TYR A 425 -10.51 -4.65 17.20
CA TYR A 425 -11.32 -5.21 16.11
C TYR A 425 -12.77 -4.78 16.25
N LEU A 426 -13.46 -4.60 15.12
CA LEU A 426 -14.86 -4.18 15.03
C LEU A 426 -15.68 -5.24 14.28
N GLY A 427 -17.01 -5.11 14.33
CA GLY A 427 -17.92 -6.02 13.65
C GLY A 427 -17.67 -7.49 13.99
N THR A 428 -17.69 -8.36 12.98
CA THR A 428 -17.32 -9.78 13.10
C THR A 428 -16.07 -10.06 12.27
N SER A 429 -15.01 -10.56 12.89
CA SER A 429 -13.72 -10.85 12.22
C SER A 429 -13.29 -12.30 12.43
N GLU A 430 -12.43 -12.83 11.56
CA GLU A 430 -12.07 -14.26 11.55
C GLU A 430 -10.56 -14.50 11.39
N ILE A 431 -10.02 -15.46 12.15
CA ILE A 431 -8.62 -15.93 12.10
C ILE A 431 -8.64 -17.45 12.01
N TYR A 432 -8.24 -18.02 10.86
CA TYR A 432 -8.38 -19.47 10.67
C TYR A 432 -7.37 -20.14 9.75
N ASN A 433 -7.16 -21.45 9.91
CA ASN A 433 -6.21 -22.23 9.11
C ASN A 433 -4.78 -21.68 9.07
N ASN A 434 -4.35 -20.93 10.10
CA ASN A 434 -2.98 -20.42 10.20
C ASN A 434 -2.08 -21.43 10.92
N ASN A 435 -0.80 -21.46 10.53
CA ASN A 435 0.25 -22.18 11.24
C ASN A 435 1.22 -21.14 11.81
N VAL A 436 1.27 -21.03 13.14
CA VAL A 436 2.05 -20.01 13.85
C VAL A 436 3.04 -20.72 14.79
N ASN A 437 4.33 -20.50 14.60
CA ASN A 437 5.38 -21.12 15.40
C ASN A 437 6.64 -20.24 15.56
N ASP A 438 7.61 -20.64 16.37
CA ASP A 438 8.88 -19.91 16.59
C ASP A 438 8.68 -18.40 16.86
N ILE A 439 7.83 -18.09 17.84
CA ILE A 439 7.58 -16.72 18.30
C ILE A 439 8.29 -16.54 19.63
N SER A 440 9.16 -15.54 19.74
CA SER A 440 9.93 -15.31 20.95
C SER A 440 10.14 -13.84 21.23
N ASN A 441 10.05 -13.46 22.50
CA ASN A 441 10.79 -12.27 22.95
C ASN A 441 12.29 -12.63 23.08
N SER A 442 13.20 -11.67 23.09
CA SER A 442 14.64 -11.88 23.31
C SER A 442 15.25 -10.90 24.33
N GLY A 443 14.41 -10.23 25.14
CA GLY A 443 14.83 -9.30 26.20
C GLY A 443 15.55 -9.92 27.40
N ALA A 444 16.27 -9.10 28.16
CA ALA A 444 16.96 -9.49 29.39
C ALA A 444 16.00 -9.82 30.56
N THR A 445 16.58 -10.41 31.62
CA THR A 445 16.03 -11.12 32.79
C THR A 445 14.89 -10.48 33.60
N SER A 446 14.50 -9.21 33.37
CA SER A 446 13.45 -8.52 34.14
C SER A 446 12.54 -7.56 33.36
N THR A 447 12.83 -7.29 32.08
CA THR A 447 12.09 -6.32 31.24
C THR A 447 11.44 -6.96 30.02
N THR A 448 11.38 -8.29 29.98
CA THR A 448 10.83 -9.05 28.85
C THR A 448 9.31 -8.87 28.74
N GLY A 449 8.84 -8.41 27.58
CA GLY A 449 7.43 -8.42 27.20
C GLY A 449 6.93 -9.83 26.87
N ARG A 450 5.62 -10.00 26.72
CA ARG A 450 5.03 -11.29 26.35
C ARG A 450 5.29 -11.65 24.88
N ALA A 451 5.32 -12.95 24.61
CA ALA A 451 5.25 -13.55 23.29
C ALA A 451 3.93 -14.32 23.14
N SER A 452 3.23 -14.12 22.02
CA SER A 452 1.94 -14.75 21.74
C SER A 452 1.94 -15.39 20.35
N GLY A 453 1.36 -16.58 20.19
CA GLY A 453 1.07 -17.11 18.85
C GLY A 453 0.00 -16.26 18.17
N ILE A 454 -1.22 -16.30 18.73
CA ILE A 454 -2.36 -15.48 18.31
C ILE A 454 -2.85 -14.67 19.52
N GLU A 455 -2.94 -13.35 19.37
CA GLU A 455 -3.46 -12.47 20.40
C GLU A 455 -4.60 -11.61 19.84
N VAL A 456 -5.73 -11.60 20.55
CA VAL A 456 -6.87 -10.73 20.24
C VAL A 456 -7.10 -9.77 21.40
N GLN A 457 -7.15 -8.47 21.12
CA GLN A 457 -7.22 -7.40 22.12
C GLN A 457 -8.38 -6.46 21.84
N ASN A 458 -9.21 -6.23 22.85
CA ASN A 458 -10.27 -5.23 22.76
C ASN A 458 -10.72 -4.68 24.13
N SER A 459 -11.01 -3.39 24.17
CA SER A 459 -11.46 -2.67 25.37
C SER A 459 -12.72 -1.82 25.13
N SER A 460 -13.35 -1.88 23.94
CA SER A 460 -14.52 -1.06 23.60
C SER A 460 -15.51 -1.81 22.69
N GLY A 461 -16.71 -1.23 22.48
CA GLY A 461 -17.75 -1.79 21.60
C GLY A 461 -18.33 -3.15 21.99
N THR A 462 -19.01 -3.81 21.04
CA THR A 462 -19.55 -5.18 21.16
C THR A 462 -19.15 -6.08 19.97
N PRO A 463 -17.87 -6.12 19.57
CA PRO A 463 -17.45 -6.89 18.40
C PRO A 463 -17.33 -8.38 18.71
N THR A 464 -17.30 -9.18 17.63
CA THR A 464 -17.05 -10.62 17.67
C THR A 464 -15.77 -10.95 16.90
N ILE A 465 -14.93 -11.81 17.46
CA ILE A 465 -13.80 -12.40 16.75
C ILE A 465 -13.85 -13.93 16.84
N ARG A 466 -13.68 -14.60 15.71
CA ARG A 466 -13.63 -16.06 15.60
C ARG A 466 -12.20 -16.49 15.32
N VAL A 467 -11.65 -17.38 16.14
CA VAL A 467 -10.31 -17.92 16.01
C VAL A 467 -10.44 -19.43 15.95
N TYR A 468 -10.26 -20.02 14.76
CA TYR A 468 -10.53 -21.44 14.58
C TYR A 468 -9.62 -22.19 13.61
N ASN A 469 -9.47 -23.50 13.81
CA ASN A 469 -8.64 -24.36 12.94
C ASN A 469 -7.19 -23.86 12.79
N ASN A 470 -6.63 -23.17 13.79
CA ASN A 470 -5.23 -22.74 13.75
C ASN A 470 -4.33 -23.76 14.44
N PHE A 471 -3.10 -23.88 13.94
CA PHE A 471 -2.00 -24.56 14.60
C PHE A 471 -1.08 -23.52 15.23
N VAL A 472 -0.84 -23.65 16.53
CA VAL A 472 0.05 -22.75 17.27
C VAL A 472 1.05 -23.57 18.07
N SER A 473 2.34 -23.34 17.87
CA SER A 473 3.39 -24.07 18.59
C SER A 473 4.62 -23.22 18.88
N ASP A 474 5.56 -23.75 19.66
CA ASP A 474 6.90 -23.19 19.83
C ASP A 474 6.95 -21.70 20.22
N ILE A 475 6.08 -21.29 21.15
CA ILE A 475 6.07 -19.93 21.71
C ILE A 475 6.99 -19.86 22.93
N LYS A 476 7.94 -18.93 22.91
CA LYS A 476 9.07 -18.87 23.84
C LYS A 476 9.23 -17.50 24.49
N SER A 477 9.90 -17.52 25.64
CA SER A 477 10.45 -16.34 26.29
C SER A 477 11.91 -16.64 26.65
N PRO A 478 12.83 -15.67 26.53
CA PRO A 478 14.22 -15.77 26.92
C PRO A 478 14.39 -15.47 28.43
N PHE A 479 13.27 -15.32 29.15
CA PHE A 479 13.26 -14.92 30.55
C PHE A 479 14.07 -15.92 31.37
N THR A 480 15.14 -15.42 31.94
CA THR A 480 16.15 -16.15 32.73
C THR A 480 16.26 -15.59 34.15
N GLY A 481 15.33 -14.71 34.55
CA GLY A 481 15.25 -14.17 35.91
C GLY A 481 14.78 -15.21 36.92
N THR A 482 14.58 -14.78 38.17
CA THR A 482 14.02 -15.63 39.23
C THR A 482 12.71 -16.28 38.78
N ALA A 483 12.56 -17.57 39.06
CA ALA A 483 11.36 -18.34 38.72
C ALA A 483 10.09 -17.58 39.14
N THR A 484 9.20 -17.35 38.18
CA THR A 484 8.00 -16.54 38.36
C THR A 484 6.76 -17.24 37.83
N ALA A 485 5.62 -16.96 38.46
CA ALA A 485 4.30 -17.39 37.99
C ALA A 485 3.75 -16.50 36.86
N ASN A 486 4.45 -15.40 36.53
CA ASN A 486 4.06 -14.54 35.42
C ASN A 486 4.14 -15.31 34.10
N VAL A 487 3.07 -15.22 33.31
CA VAL A 487 3.00 -15.85 31.99
C VAL A 487 3.62 -14.93 30.95
N TYR A 488 4.66 -15.41 30.28
CA TYR A 488 5.37 -14.68 29.23
C TYR A 488 5.23 -15.30 27.84
N ALA A 489 4.73 -16.54 27.74
CA ALA A 489 4.48 -17.23 26.48
C ALA A 489 3.03 -17.70 26.41
N PHE A 490 2.32 -17.28 25.37
CA PHE A 490 0.91 -17.59 25.15
C PHE A 490 0.73 -18.27 23.80
N GLY A 491 0.02 -19.39 23.75
CA GLY A 491 -0.42 -19.95 22.48
C GLY A 491 -1.46 -19.03 21.84
N ILE A 492 -2.66 -19.03 22.42
CA ILE A 492 -3.74 -18.11 22.08
C ILE A 492 -4.04 -17.23 23.31
N TYR A 493 -4.03 -15.91 23.15
CA TYR A 493 -4.36 -14.97 24.23
C TYR A 493 -5.56 -14.09 23.85
N ALA A 494 -6.71 -14.29 24.51
CA ALA A 494 -7.89 -13.45 24.36
C ALA A 494 -7.87 -12.32 25.41
N ASN A 495 -7.12 -11.28 25.09
CA ASN A 495 -6.84 -10.12 25.94
C ASN A 495 -7.92 -9.02 25.81
N ASN A 496 -9.18 -9.39 26.05
CA ASN A 496 -10.29 -8.44 26.07
C ASN A 496 -10.51 -7.92 27.51
N THR A 497 -10.55 -6.60 27.75
CA THR A 497 -10.40 -6.02 29.11
C THR A 497 -11.59 -5.21 29.64
N SER A 498 -12.55 -4.73 28.83
CA SER A 498 -13.65 -3.90 29.40
C SER A 498 -14.99 -3.87 28.66
N THR A 499 -15.29 -4.83 27.78
CA THR A 499 -16.55 -4.80 27.01
C THR A 499 -17.21 -6.15 26.78
N ALA A 500 -18.50 -6.12 26.38
CA ALA A 500 -19.30 -7.25 25.89
C ALA A 500 -18.81 -7.81 24.53
N THR A 501 -17.50 -7.79 24.32
CA THR A 501 -16.80 -8.47 23.23
C THR A 501 -17.06 -9.97 23.30
N VAL A 502 -17.08 -10.60 22.13
CA VAL A 502 -17.20 -12.04 22.01
C VAL A 502 -15.95 -12.59 21.32
N ALA A 503 -15.24 -13.48 21.99
CA ALA A 503 -14.18 -14.28 21.37
C ALA A 503 -14.64 -15.74 21.26
N GLU A 504 -14.74 -16.25 20.04
CA GLU A 504 -15.04 -17.65 19.74
C GLU A 504 -13.73 -18.35 19.37
N ILE A 505 -13.22 -19.20 20.26
CA ILE A 505 -11.94 -19.91 20.14
C ILE A 505 -12.28 -21.38 19.90
N ASP A 506 -12.27 -21.82 18.65
CA ASP A 506 -12.84 -23.11 18.26
C ASP A 506 -11.87 -24.00 17.49
N ASN A 507 -11.76 -25.28 17.81
CA ASN A 507 -11.04 -26.28 16.99
C ASN A 507 -9.57 -25.94 16.68
N ASN A 508 -8.89 -25.18 17.54
CA ASN A 508 -7.47 -24.89 17.39
C ASN A 508 -6.64 -26.01 18.03
N SER A 509 -5.46 -26.28 17.46
CA SER A 509 -4.45 -27.13 18.08
C SER A 509 -3.29 -26.26 18.56
N VAL A 510 -3.02 -26.30 19.86
CA VAL A 510 -1.94 -25.54 20.48
C VAL A 510 -1.00 -26.50 21.19
N HIS A 511 0.28 -26.44 20.83
CA HIS A 511 1.32 -27.25 21.45
C HIS A 511 2.48 -26.38 21.95
N LEU A 512 2.54 -26.17 23.26
CA LEU A 512 3.67 -25.47 23.87
C LEU A 512 4.67 -26.48 24.42
N PHE A 513 5.88 -26.47 23.83
CA PHE A 513 7.01 -27.25 24.29
C PHE A 513 8.03 -26.35 24.98
N ALA A 514 8.29 -26.61 26.26
CA ALA A 514 9.39 -25.97 26.97
C ALA A 514 10.67 -26.81 26.78
N SER A 515 11.56 -26.37 25.88
CA SER A 515 12.93 -26.90 25.82
C SER A 515 13.79 -26.23 26.89
N GLY A 516 14.60 -27.01 27.63
CA GLY A 516 15.48 -26.50 28.69
C GLY A 516 14.78 -26.32 30.05
N THR A 517 15.32 -25.43 30.90
CA THR A 517 14.80 -25.09 32.23
C THR A 517 14.27 -23.65 32.26
N PRO A 518 13.13 -23.35 31.61
CA PRO A 518 12.57 -22.00 31.64
C PRO A 518 12.26 -21.58 33.08
N THR A 519 12.39 -20.28 33.38
CA THR A 519 12.03 -19.69 34.68
C THR A 519 10.74 -18.85 34.60
N TYR A 520 10.00 -18.98 33.51
CA TYR A 520 8.74 -18.29 33.25
C TYR A 520 7.56 -19.26 33.06
N SER A 521 6.33 -18.78 33.27
CA SER A 521 5.12 -19.54 32.95
C SER A 521 4.71 -19.38 31.49
N ALA A 522 4.13 -20.44 30.93
CA ALA A 522 3.55 -20.45 29.59
C ALA A 522 2.12 -21.03 29.64
N ALA A 523 1.23 -20.53 28.79
CA ALA A 523 -0.19 -20.93 28.72
C ALA A 523 -0.62 -21.23 27.28
N CYS A 524 -1.22 -22.41 27.03
CA CYS A 524 -1.77 -22.72 25.69
C CYS A 524 -2.92 -21.78 25.33
N PHE A 525 -3.80 -21.50 26.29
CA PHE A 525 -4.83 -20.49 26.18
C PHE A 525 -4.92 -19.62 27.45
N ALA A 526 -5.13 -18.32 27.26
CA ALA A 526 -5.38 -17.39 28.36
C ALA A 526 -6.42 -16.34 28.01
N ILE A 527 -7.06 -15.77 29.04
CA ILE A 527 -7.94 -14.60 28.93
C ILE A 527 -7.45 -13.47 29.84
N ALA A 528 -7.77 -12.23 29.48
CA ALA A 528 -7.57 -11.08 30.35
C ALA A 528 -8.66 -10.95 31.43
N ASN A 529 -8.40 -10.11 32.43
CA ASN A 529 -9.40 -9.73 33.43
C ASN A 529 -10.48 -8.85 32.79
N SER A 530 -11.63 -9.44 32.45
CA SER A 530 -12.81 -8.68 32.02
C SER A 530 -14.05 -9.14 32.78
N SER A 531 -14.87 -8.19 33.22
CA SER A 531 -16.15 -8.47 33.87
C SER A 531 -17.30 -8.69 32.89
N THR A 532 -17.11 -8.39 31.61
CA THR A 532 -18.20 -8.34 30.61
C THR A 532 -17.90 -9.09 29.31
N ALA A 533 -16.63 -9.44 29.02
CA ALA A 533 -16.28 -10.17 27.82
C ALA A 533 -16.80 -11.63 27.87
N VAL A 534 -17.22 -12.14 26.72
CA VAL A 534 -17.68 -13.51 26.55
C VAL A 534 -16.63 -14.28 25.76
N HIS A 535 -16.13 -15.36 26.32
CA HIS A 535 -15.20 -16.27 25.67
C HIS A 535 -15.88 -17.63 25.48
N ARG A 536 -16.09 -18.05 24.24
CA ARG A 536 -16.57 -19.39 23.88
C ARG A 536 -15.38 -20.22 23.43
N VAL A 537 -15.10 -21.32 24.11
CA VAL A 537 -13.90 -22.13 23.87
C VAL A 537 -14.33 -23.57 23.65
N ARG A 538 -14.27 -24.08 22.41
CA ARG A 538 -14.83 -25.38 22.05
C ARG A 538 -13.93 -26.16 21.09
N GLY A 539 -13.90 -27.48 21.21
CA GLY A 539 -13.19 -28.39 20.29
C GLY A 539 -11.67 -28.19 20.21
N ASN A 540 -11.05 -27.41 21.10
CA ASN A 540 -9.62 -27.14 21.02
C ASN A 540 -8.80 -28.29 21.59
N ILE A 541 -7.62 -28.50 21.03
CA ILE A 541 -6.60 -29.42 21.53
C ILE A 541 -5.49 -28.58 22.15
N PHE A 542 -5.32 -28.68 23.47
CA PHE A 542 -4.26 -28.00 24.18
C PHE A 542 -3.27 -29.03 24.73
N VAL A 543 -2.02 -28.92 24.30
CA VAL A 543 -0.94 -29.79 24.73
C VAL A 543 0.19 -28.94 25.26
N LYS A 544 0.64 -29.29 26.45
CA LYS A 544 1.91 -28.81 26.99
C LYS A 544 2.82 -29.99 27.27
N ARG A 545 4.08 -29.88 26.86
CA ARG A 545 5.13 -30.84 27.17
C ARG A 545 6.32 -30.09 27.77
N SER A 546 6.78 -30.53 28.94
CA SER A 546 8.02 -30.08 29.59
C SER A 546 8.90 -31.29 29.89
N LEU A 547 10.22 -31.09 29.85
CA LEU A 547 11.16 -32.05 30.42
C LEU A 547 11.03 -32.01 31.97
N LEU A 548 11.26 -33.15 32.64
CA LEU A 548 11.33 -33.22 34.11
C LEU A 548 12.41 -32.23 34.61
N GLY A 549 12.07 -31.32 35.53
CA GLY A 549 13.02 -30.36 36.13
C GLY A 549 12.75 -28.85 35.92
N CYS A 550 11.59 -28.45 35.38
CA CYS A 550 11.18 -27.04 35.32
C CYS A 550 10.75 -26.51 36.70
N ASN A 551 11.29 -25.36 37.13
CA ASN A 551 11.12 -24.79 38.47
C ASN A 551 9.97 -23.76 38.61
N CYS A 552 9.17 -23.53 37.55
CA CYS A 552 8.07 -22.55 37.56
C CYS A 552 6.70 -23.15 37.18
N PRO A 553 5.60 -22.61 37.73
CA PRO A 553 4.24 -23.03 37.41
C PRO A 553 3.99 -23.01 35.90
N SER A 554 3.24 -23.99 35.42
CA SER A 554 3.13 -24.29 34.00
C SER A 554 1.68 -24.58 33.65
N TYR A 555 1.01 -23.65 32.95
CA TYR A 555 -0.45 -23.68 32.77
C TYR A 555 -0.87 -24.21 31.39
N LEU A 556 -1.94 -25.00 31.35
CA LEU A 556 -2.68 -25.32 30.13
C LEU A 556 -3.69 -24.20 29.83
N LEU A 557 -4.31 -23.66 30.88
CA LEU A 557 -5.33 -22.62 30.85
C LEU A 557 -5.12 -21.58 31.96
N VAL A 558 -5.15 -20.29 31.61
CA VAL A 558 -5.12 -19.17 32.58
C VAL A 558 -6.37 -18.29 32.45
N LEU A 559 -7.25 -18.34 33.45
CA LEU A 559 -8.46 -17.52 33.53
C LEU A 559 -8.34 -16.43 34.60
N ASN A 560 -8.05 -15.20 34.16
CA ASN A 560 -7.97 -14.03 35.03
C ASN A 560 -9.39 -13.48 35.33
N LYS A 561 -9.64 -13.07 36.58
CA LYS A 561 -10.91 -12.60 37.22
C LYS A 561 -11.98 -11.99 36.28
N CYS A 562 -13.15 -12.65 36.20
CA CYS A 562 -14.45 -12.02 35.96
C CYS A 562 -15.21 -11.96 37.30
N ASN A 563 -15.69 -10.78 37.72
CA ASN A 563 -16.35 -10.61 39.02
C ASN A 563 -17.58 -11.53 39.18
N ARG A 564 -17.57 -12.38 40.21
CA ARG A 564 -18.77 -13.07 40.74
C ARG A 564 -19.72 -12.04 41.36
N ASN A 565 -20.54 -11.35 40.56
CA ASN A 565 -21.69 -10.63 41.10
C ASN A 565 -23.00 -11.06 40.42
N ARG A 566 -23.73 -11.85 41.21
CA ARG A 566 -25.17 -12.09 41.29
C ARG A 566 -26.04 -11.57 40.12
N ARG A 567 -26.69 -12.51 39.45
CA ARG A 567 -27.85 -12.37 38.53
C ARG A 567 -27.61 -11.96 37.08
N ASN A 568 -26.44 -12.20 36.49
CA ASN A 568 -26.42 -12.37 35.04
C ASN A 568 -25.55 -13.55 34.61
N ARG A 569 -26.23 -14.43 33.90
CA ARG A 569 -25.80 -15.67 33.26
C ARG A 569 -24.44 -15.46 32.59
N LEU A 570 -23.34 -15.85 33.25
CA LEU A 570 -22.14 -16.25 32.55
C LEU A 570 -22.57 -17.42 31.67
N LEU A 571 -22.84 -17.16 30.39
CA LEU A 571 -22.88 -18.22 29.39
C LEU A 571 -21.43 -18.67 29.17
N TYR A 572 -20.88 -19.36 30.16
CA TYR A 572 -20.02 -20.48 29.85
C TYR A 572 -20.87 -21.38 28.93
N PRO A 573 -20.49 -21.63 27.67
CA PRO A 573 -21.22 -22.59 26.88
C PRO A 573 -21.24 -23.90 27.68
N THR A 574 -22.41 -24.52 27.78
CA THR A 574 -22.68 -25.78 28.47
C THR A 574 -21.95 -26.99 27.87
N THR A 575 -20.93 -26.74 27.04
CA THR A 575 -20.13 -27.67 26.25
C THR A 575 -18.77 -27.03 25.94
N MET A 576 -17.89 -26.89 26.95
CA MET A 576 -16.47 -26.90 26.65
C MET A 576 -16.07 -28.37 26.41
N THR A 577 -15.60 -28.66 25.20
CA THR A 577 -15.08 -29.98 24.80
C THR A 577 -13.65 -29.73 24.36
N CYS A 578 -12.68 -29.95 25.24
CA CYS A 578 -11.26 -29.81 24.91
C CYS A 578 -10.54 -31.14 25.10
N ILE A 579 -9.62 -31.47 24.19
CA ILE A 579 -8.64 -32.53 24.42
C ILE A 579 -7.46 -31.89 25.14
N LEU A 580 -7.26 -32.29 26.39
CA LEU A 580 -6.22 -31.78 27.27
C LEU A 580 -5.20 -32.89 27.47
N ARG A 581 -3.90 -32.65 27.29
CA ARG A 581 -2.89 -33.61 27.78
C ARG A 581 -2.31 -33.06 29.08
N MET A 582 -2.75 -33.61 30.21
CA MET A 582 -2.29 -33.22 31.55
C MET A 582 -1.12 -34.11 32.00
N MET A 583 -0.16 -33.53 32.72
CA MET A 583 0.95 -34.30 33.31
C MET A 583 0.79 -34.35 34.83
N PRO A 584 0.95 -35.52 35.49
CA PRO A 584 0.59 -35.73 36.89
C PRO A 584 1.41 -34.93 37.93
N ALA A 585 2.40 -34.12 37.50
CA ALA A 585 3.31 -33.36 38.36
C ALA A 585 3.19 -31.83 38.23
N PHE A 586 2.21 -31.29 37.49
CA PHE A 586 2.15 -29.86 37.17
C PHE A 586 0.81 -29.18 37.49
N GLN A 587 0.86 -27.86 37.71
CA GLN A 587 -0.30 -26.99 37.96
C GLN A 587 -1.00 -26.63 36.64
N ASP A 588 -1.81 -27.56 36.14
CA ASP A 588 -2.23 -27.54 34.74
C ASP A 588 -3.45 -26.64 34.44
N LEU A 589 -4.39 -26.45 35.38
CA LEU A 589 -5.58 -25.62 35.17
C LEU A 589 -5.78 -24.62 36.31
N SER A 590 -6.11 -23.36 35.98
CA SER A 590 -6.36 -22.28 36.97
C SER A 590 -7.69 -21.56 36.71
N ALA A 591 -8.50 -21.41 37.76
CA ALA A 591 -9.78 -20.69 37.70
C ALA A 591 -9.78 -19.53 38.70
N GLY A 592 -9.72 -18.30 38.19
CA GLY A 592 -10.12 -17.09 38.93
C GLY A 592 -9.20 -16.68 40.07
N GLY A 593 -8.13 -15.94 39.76
CA GLY A 593 -7.49 -14.95 40.65
C GLY A 593 -7.04 -15.40 42.04
N ASN A 594 -7.01 -16.70 42.33
CA ASN A 594 -6.57 -17.29 43.59
C ASN A 594 -5.63 -18.46 43.32
N THR A 595 -4.81 -18.81 44.30
CA THR A 595 -3.74 -19.81 44.30
C THR A 595 -4.20 -21.27 44.09
N THR A 596 -5.41 -21.49 43.56
CA THR A 596 -6.04 -22.81 43.43
C THR A 596 -5.83 -23.38 42.04
N TYR A 597 -5.09 -24.49 41.99
CA TYR A 597 -4.74 -25.22 40.77
C TYR A 597 -5.44 -26.58 40.74
N TYR A 598 -5.89 -26.99 39.56
CA TYR A 598 -6.51 -28.29 39.33
C TYR A 598 -5.63 -29.15 38.44
N ASN A 599 -5.14 -30.26 39.00
CA ASN A 599 -4.18 -31.14 38.33
C ASN A 599 -4.85 -32.21 37.44
N THR A 600 -6.19 -32.27 37.41
CA THR A 600 -6.94 -33.18 36.53
C THR A 600 -8.18 -32.49 35.96
N VAL A 601 -8.63 -32.94 34.77
CA VAL A 601 -9.88 -32.47 34.15
C VAL A 601 -11.08 -32.74 35.06
N ALA A 602 -11.09 -33.87 35.78
CA ALA A 602 -12.14 -34.21 36.73
C ALA A 602 -12.22 -33.21 37.90
N ASN A 603 -11.07 -32.83 38.49
CA ASN A 603 -11.03 -31.84 39.57
C ASN A 603 -11.46 -30.46 39.09
N TRP A 604 -11.04 -30.09 37.88
CA TRP A 604 -11.48 -28.86 37.22
C TRP A 604 -12.99 -28.84 37.02
N ALA A 605 -13.55 -29.86 36.35
CA ALA A 605 -14.96 -29.93 36.02
C ALA A 605 -15.84 -29.91 37.28
N THR A 606 -15.40 -30.59 38.34
CA THR A 606 -16.07 -30.57 39.66
C THR A 606 -16.09 -29.17 40.25
N ALA A 607 -14.98 -28.43 40.19
CA ALA A 607 -14.86 -27.13 40.83
C ALA A 607 -15.48 -25.99 40.02
N THR A 608 -15.48 -26.09 38.69
CA THR A 608 -16.00 -25.05 37.78
C THR A 608 -17.42 -25.32 37.30
N THR A 609 -17.92 -26.56 37.45
CA THR A 609 -19.18 -27.06 36.86
C THR A 609 -19.22 -26.92 35.33
N GLN A 610 -18.05 -26.94 34.68
CA GLN A 610 -17.85 -26.80 33.24
C GLN A 610 -17.04 -27.97 32.69
N ASP A 611 -16.77 -27.98 31.38
CA ASP A 611 -15.85 -28.93 30.76
C ASP A 611 -16.22 -30.42 30.92
N ALA A 612 -17.51 -30.74 31.09
CA ALA A 612 -17.98 -32.11 31.27
C ALA A 612 -17.63 -33.06 30.10
N ASN A 613 -17.37 -32.49 28.91
CA ASN A 613 -17.00 -33.23 27.71
C ASN A 613 -15.50 -33.16 27.39
N SER A 614 -14.70 -32.48 28.22
CA SER A 614 -13.25 -32.41 28.03
C SER A 614 -12.61 -33.73 28.47
N ILE A 615 -11.62 -34.19 27.72
CA ILE A 615 -10.94 -35.48 27.97
C ILE A 615 -9.44 -35.26 28.15
N SER A 616 -8.83 -36.09 29.01
CA SER A 616 -7.39 -36.07 29.24
C SER A 616 -6.67 -37.17 28.46
N ILE A 617 -6.18 -36.89 27.24
CA ILE A 617 -5.50 -37.88 26.39
C ILE A 617 -4.36 -37.24 25.59
N ASP A 618 -3.36 -38.04 25.19
CA ASP A 618 -2.35 -37.60 24.23
C ASP A 618 -2.94 -37.60 22.82
N PRO A 619 -3.00 -36.45 22.12
CA PRO A 619 -3.56 -36.41 20.77
C PRO A 619 -2.65 -37.02 19.71
N ALA A 620 -1.44 -37.50 20.09
CA ALA A 620 -0.48 -38.12 19.19
C ALA A 620 -0.18 -37.25 17.96
N PHE A 621 0.20 -35.98 18.19
CA PHE A 621 0.58 -35.09 17.08
C PHE A 621 1.74 -35.68 16.27
N ALA A 622 1.70 -35.47 14.94
CA ALA A 622 2.73 -35.93 14.01
C ALA A 622 4.12 -35.34 14.29
N GLY A 623 4.20 -34.20 14.97
CA GLY A 623 5.46 -33.62 15.44
C GLY A 623 5.25 -32.48 16.44
N ASN A 624 6.34 -31.82 16.85
CA ASN A 624 6.27 -30.70 17.79
C ASN A 624 5.67 -29.43 17.19
N THR A 625 5.81 -29.24 15.86
CA THR A 625 5.27 -28.11 15.09
C THR A 625 4.23 -28.54 14.06
N ASN A 626 4.13 -29.83 13.76
CA ASN A 626 3.07 -30.41 12.93
C ASN A 626 1.99 -31.01 13.85
N LEU A 627 0.91 -30.26 14.02
CA LEU A 627 -0.14 -30.56 15.01
C LEU A 627 -1.32 -31.34 14.42
N HIS A 628 -1.14 -31.99 13.27
CA HIS A 628 -2.09 -33.00 12.83
C HIS A 628 -2.07 -34.20 13.80
N ALA A 629 -3.23 -34.59 14.31
CA ALA A 629 -3.37 -35.81 15.11
C ALA A 629 -3.10 -37.04 14.23
N SER A 630 -2.25 -37.97 14.69
CA SER A 630 -1.92 -39.19 13.95
C SER A 630 -2.94 -40.32 14.12
N ALA A 631 -3.98 -40.09 14.93
CA ALA A 631 -5.11 -40.99 15.16
C ALA A 631 -6.39 -40.17 15.46
N PRO A 632 -7.60 -40.71 15.22
CA PRO A 632 -8.85 -40.08 15.68
C PRO A 632 -8.83 -39.97 17.21
N VAL A 633 -9.17 -38.80 17.74
CA VAL A 633 -9.19 -38.49 19.18
C VAL A 633 -10.58 -38.05 19.60
#